data_AF-A0A9D7YW85-F1
#
_entry.id   AF-A0A9D7YW85-F1
#
_cell.length_a   1.000
_cell.length_b   1.000
_cell.length_c   1.000
_cell.angle_alpha   90.00
_cell.angle_beta   90.00
_cell.angle_gamma   90.00
#
_symmetry.space_group_name_H-M   'P 1'
#
loop_
_entity.id
_entity.type
_entity.pdbx_description
1 polymer ?
#
loop_
_entity_poly.entity_id
_entity_poly.type
_entity_poly.pdbx_seq_one_letter_code
_entity_poly.pdbx_strand_id
1 'polypeptide(L)'
;MLIGLSLTAGWMWLTGYFYYTSVGIDTERENYGSKISTHYRVRWPGNGSIWIGGGRAYGEMDWDKPLQRIDPAGVFFQSPRRPESQNIFNTLGFWRVRTDTQSWIGFPAWLPFLFFGSWAYWEVRHYIRRRARAAKQ
;
A
#
# COMPACT_ATOMS: atom_id res chain seq x y z
N MET A 1 3.68 -18.94 6.92
CA MET A 1 3.40 -17.83 5.97
C MET A 1 2.33 -16.87 6.49
N LEU A 2 1.09 -17.32 6.74
CA LEU A 2 -0.03 -16.44 7.16
C LEU A 2 0.19 -15.68 8.48
N ILE A 3 0.77 -16.33 9.50
CA ILE A 3 1.13 -15.66 10.75
C ILE A 3 2.12 -14.51 10.48
N GLY A 4 3.13 -14.75 9.65
CA GLY A 4 4.09 -13.72 9.24
C GLY A 4 3.41 -12.54 8.53
N LEU A 5 2.50 -12.81 7.59
CA LEU A 5 1.73 -11.75 6.92
C LEU A 5 0.87 -10.94 7.90
N SER A 6 0.24 -11.60 8.88
CA SER A 6 -0.51 -10.93 9.94
C SER A 6 0.38 -10.02 10.78
N LEU A 7 1.55 -10.51 11.21
CA LEU A 7 2.50 -9.71 12.00
C LEU A 7 3.03 -8.51 11.19
N THR A 8 3.39 -8.71 9.93
CA THR A 8 3.83 -7.63 9.04
C THR A 8 2.72 -6.61 8.83
N ALA A 9 1.48 -7.05 8.60
CA ALA A 9 0.34 -6.15 8.45
C ALA A 9 0.05 -5.37 9.73
N GLY A 10 0.15 -6.01 10.90
CA GLY A 10 -0.01 -5.35 12.21
C GLY A 10 1.08 -4.31 12.46
N TRP A 11 2.34 -4.64 12.16
CA TRP A 11 3.46 -3.70 12.25
C TRP A 11 3.29 -2.50 11.30
N MET A 12 2.93 -2.77 10.04
CA MET A 12 2.66 -1.72 9.04
C MET A 12 1.46 -0.85 9.43
N TRP A 13 0.44 -1.44 10.07
CA TRP A 13 -0.68 -0.69 10.63
C TRP A 13 -0.23 0.26 11.73
N LEU A 14 0.53 -0.22 12.72
CA LEU A 14 1.01 0.61 13.83
C LEU A 14 1.92 1.75 13.35
N THR A 15 2.88 1.43 12.49
CA THR A 15 3.81 2.43 11.94
C THR A 15 3.11 3.42 10.99
N GLY A 16 2.03 3.00 10.32
CA GLY A 16 1.25 3.81 9.39
C GLY A 16 0.47 4.99 10.02
N TYR A 17 0.50 5.16 11.35
CA TYR A 17 0.01 6.38 12.03
C TYR A 17 1.10 7.44 12.23
N PHE A 18 2.37 7.03 12.25
CA PHE A 18 3.48 7.88 12.64
C PHE A 18 4.40 8.22 11.49
N TYR A 19 4.40 7.38 10.45
CA TYR A 19 5.35 7.49 9.36
C TYR A 19 4.69 7.46 8.00
N TYR A 20 5.30 8.19 7.07
CA TYR A 20 5.08 8.02 5.65
C TYR A 20 5.97 6.90 5.13
N THR A 21 5.33 5.90 4.52
CA THR A 21 6.01 4.83 3.77
C THR A 21 5.31 4.66 2.42
N SER A 22 6.04 4.47 1.33
CA SER A 22 5.50 4.09 0.04
C SER A 22 6.42 3.14 -0.68
N VAL A 23 5.82 2.22 -1.45
CA VAL A 23 6.55 1.25 -2.26
C VAL A 23 5.81 1.11 -3.57
N GLY A 24 6.54 1.04 -4.68
CA GLY A 24 5.93 0.91 -5.98
C GLY A 24 6.91 0.86 -7.12
N ILE A 25 6.39 1.11 -8.31
CA ILE A 25 7.12 1.05 -9.57
C ILE A 25 6.79 2.31 -10.35
N ASP A 26 7.84 2.93 -10.85
CA ASP A 26 7.78 4.05 -11.76
C ASP A 26 8.13 3.56 -13.17
N THR A 27 7.51 4.15 -14.19
CA THR A 27 7.68 3.78 -15.59
C THR A 27 7.69 5.03 -16.44
N GLU A 28 8.59 5.10 -17.40
CA GLU A 28 8.74 6.26 -18.28
C GLU A 28 8.43 5.87 -19.73
N ARG A 29 7.74 6.75 -20.45
CA ARG A 29 7.41 6.57 -21.86
C ARG A 29 7.53 7.90 -22.60
N GLU A 30 7.93 7.82 -23.85
CA GLU A 30 7.84 8.95 -24.77
C GLU A 30 6.40 9.13 -25.27
N ASN A 31 5.97 10.37 -25.42
CA ASN A 31 4.73 10.72 -26.08
C ASN A 31 4.89 12.07 -26.81
N TYR A 32 4.90 12.04 -28.15
CA TYR A 32 5.02 13.23 -29.01
C TYR A 32 6.17 14.17 -28.60
N GLY A 33 7.38 13.63 -28.35
CA GLY A 33 8.54 14.43 -27.95
C GLY A 33 8.53 14.90 -26.48
N SER A 34 7.55 14.46 -25.68
CA SER A 34 7.49 14.69 -24.24
C SER A 34 7.70 13.39 -23.45
N LYS A 35 8.20 13.51 -22.23
CA LYS A 35 8.35 12.39 -21.30
C LYS A 35 7.12 12.28 -20.41
N ILE A 36 6.51 11.09 -20.36
CA ILE A 36 5.44 10.74 -19.42
C ILE A 36 5.99 9.78 -18.39
N SER A 37 6.02 10.20 -17.13
CA SER A 37 6.41 9.37 -15.99
C SER A 37 5.16 8.90 -15.27
N THR A 38 4.89 7.60 -15.28
CA THR A 38 3.75 6.98 -14.60
C THR A 38 4.24 6.18 -13.39
N HIS A 39 3.69 6.45 -12.21
CA HIS A 39 3.99 5.72 -10.99
C HIS A 39 2.79 4.93 -10.50
N TYR A 40 3.03 3.74 -9.96
CA TYR A 40 2.06 2.90 -9.28
C TYR A 40 2.60 2.52 -7.92
N ARG A 41 1.90 2.88 -6.83
CA ARG A 41 2.42 2.69 -5.47
C ARG A 41 1.34 2.21 -4.50
N VAL A 42 1.81 1.51 -3.48
CA VAL A 42 1.13 1.33 -2.20
C VAL A 42 1.74 2.32 -1.22
N ARG A 43 0.93 3.11 -0.51
CA ARG A 43 1.41 4.12 0.43
C ARG A 43 0.67 4.09 1.76
N TRP A 44 1.40 4.34 2.83
CA TRP A 44 0.94 4.62 4.17
C TRP A 44 1.21 6.09 4.44
N PRO A 45 0.21 6.98 4.37
CA PRO A 45 0.45 8.42 4.46
C PRO A 45 0.63 8.94 5.90
N GLY A 46 0.57 8.07 6.91
CA GLY A 46 0.72 8.48 8.32
C GLY A 46 -0.60 8.83 9.02
N ASN A 47 -1.74 8.39 8.49
CA ASN A 47 -3.07 8.62 9.06
C ASN A 47 -3.82 7.32 9.38
N GLY A 48 -3.11 6.19 9.46
CA GLY A 48 -3.72 4.88 9.74
C GLY A 48 -4.46 4.25 8.56
N SER A 49 -4.29 4.76 7.34
CA SER A 49 -4.82 4.15 6.12
C SER A 49 -3.70 3.67 5.19
N ILE A 50 -4.07 2.78 4.26
CA ILE A 50 -3.20 2.30 3.17
C ILE A 50 -3.87 2.70 1.88
N TRP A 51 -3.13 3.33 0.98
CA TRP A 51 -3.63 3.75 -0.31
C TRP A 51 -2.92 2.98 -1.41
N ILE A 52 -3.69 2.55 -2.39
CA ILE A 52 -3.22 1.90 -3.59
C ILE A 52 -3.64 2.79 -4.75
N GLY A 53 -2.70 3.08 -5.63
CA GLY A 53 -2.98 3.98 -6.73
C GLY A 53 -1.74 4.37 -7.48
N GLY A 54 -1.84 5.50 -8.17
CA GLY A 54 -0.77 5.98 -9.01
C GLY A 54 -1.11 7.29 -9.68
N GLY A 55 -0.19 7.73 -10.53
CA GLY A 55 -0.37 8.97 -11.26
C GLY A 55 0.66 9.15 -12.37
N ARG A 56 0.50 10.25 -13.09
CA ARG A 56 1.32 10.64 -14.23
C ARG A 56 1.90 12.02 -13.99
N ALA A 57 3.15 12.20 -14.38
CA ALA A 57 3.82 13.49 -14.49
C ALA A 57 4.30 13.65 -15.93
N TYR A 58 4.06 14.84 -16.49
CA TYR A 58 4.55 15.23 -17.80
C TYR A 58 5.82 16.06 -17.59
N GLY A 59 6.85 15.79 -18.37
CA GLY A 59 8.12 16.51 -18.32
C GLY A 59 8.76 16.60 -19.69
N GLU A 60 9.78 17.45 -19.78
CA GLU A 60 10.60 17.58 -20.97
C GLU A 60 11.39 16.29 -21.23
N MET A 61 11.64 16.01 -22.51
CA MET A 61 12.43 14.87 -22.92
C MET A 61 13.92 15.23 -22.81
N ASP A 62 14.64 14.46 -21.99
CA ASP A 62 16.10 14.51 -21.93
C ASP A 62 16.64 13.44 -22.88
N TRP A 63 16.97 13.84 -24.11
CA TRP A 63 17.42 12.93 -25.16
C TRP A 63 18.76 12.25 -24.86
N ASP A 64 19.53 12.78 -23.91
CA ASP A 64 20.80 12.21 -23.49
C ASP A 64 20.63 11.07 -22.48
N LYS A 65 19.41 10.89 -21.94
CA LYS A 65 19.09 9.82 -20.97
C LYS A 65 18.12 8.78 -21.56
N PRO A 66 18.44 7.48 -21.44
CA PRO A 66 17.49 6.45 -21.85
C PRO A 66 16.26 6.46 -20.93
N LEU A 67 15.08 6.28 -21.52
CA LEU A 67 13.83 6.13 -20.77
C LEU A 67 13.87 4.88 -19.89
N GLN A 68 13.57 5.05 -18.61
CA GLN A 68 13.50 3.94 -17.68
C GLN A 68 12.11 3.29 -17.73
N ARG A 69 12.04 2.10 -18.32
CA ARG A 69 10.76 1.39 -18.48
C ARG A 69 10.16 0.93 -17.16
N ILE A 70 11.00 0.53 -16.21
CA ILE A 70 10.63 0.03 -14.88
C ILE A 70 11.71 0.47 -13.91
N ASP A 71 11.33 1.28 -12.92
CA ASP A 71 12.18 1.72 -11.82
C ASP A 71 11.48 1.46 -10.48
N PRO A 72 11.95 0.50 -9.67
CA PRO A 72 11.41 0.28 -8.33
C PRO A 72 11.64 1.51 -7.44
N ALA A 73 10.55 2.07 -6.93
CA ALA A 73 10.60 3.25 -6.07
C ALA A 73 10.11 2.92 -4.65
N GLY A 74 10.84 3.40 -3.64
CA GLY A 74 10.51 3.18 -2.24
C GLY A 74 10.93 4.34 -1.37
N VAL A 75 10.05 4.71 -0.44
CA VAL A 75 10.32 5.68 0.61
C VAL A 75 9.85 5.07 1.92
N PHE A 76 10.69 5.06 2.95
CA PHE A 76 10.39 4.39 4.21
C PHE A 76 10.58 5.34 5.39
N PHE A 77 9.65 5.30 6.34
CA PHE A 77 9.77 5.95 7.64
C PHE A 77 10.01 7.48 7.60
N GLN A 78 9.51 8.16 6.57
CA GLN A 78 9.60 9.62 6.52
C GLN A 78 8.55 10.29 7.41
N SER A 79 8.76 11.58 7.71
CA SER A 79 7.76 12.38 8.41
C SER A 79 6.41 12.35 7.65
N PRO A 80 5.30 12.09 8.36
CA PRO A 80 4.01 11.86 7.73
C PRO A 80 3.45 13.16 7.15
N ARG A 81 2.97 13.11 5.90
CA ARG A 81 2.15 14.17 5.30
C ARG A 81 0.70 13.73 5.35
N ARG A 82 0.06 14.02 6.48
CA ARG A 82 -1.33 13.63 6.73
C ARG A 82 -2.26 14.49 5.85
N PRO A 83 -2.99 13.89 4.90
CA PRO A 83 -4.02 14.64 4.20
C PRO A 83 -5.10 15.06 5.19
N GLU A 84 -5.61 16.28 5.05
CA GLU A 84 -6.72 16.76 5.86
C GLU A 84 -7.98 15.92 5.58
N SER A 85 -8.64 15.49 6.65
CA SER A 85 -9.87 14.71 6.55
C SER A 85 -11.00 15.62 6.09
N GLN A 86 -11.63 15.28 4.96
CA GLN A 86 -12.75 16.07 4.43
C GLN A 86 -14.12 15.59 4.93
N ASN A 87 -14.20 14.35 5.42
CA ASN A 87 -15.44 13.72 5.86
C ASN A 87 -15.18 12.54 6.81
N ILE A 88 -16.25 11.98 7.38
CA ILE A 88 -16.16 10.85 8.32
C ILE A 88 -15.53 9.60 7.70
N PHE A 89 -15.71 9.34 6.41
CA PHE A 89 -15.10 8.20 5.74
C PHE A 89 -13.57 8.32 5.71
N ASN A 90 -13.06 9.53 5.47
CA ASN A 90 -11.62 9.80 5.53
C ASN A 90 -11.07 9.59 6.94
N THR A 91 -11.80 10.00 7.98
CA THR A 91 -11.46 9.73 9.38
C THR A 91 -11.44 8.23 9.70
N LEU A 92 -12.34 7.45 9.11
CA LEU A 92 -12.35 5.99 9.22
C LEU A 92 -11.24 5.31 8.38
N GLY A 93 -10.47 6.07 7.60
CA GLY A 93 -9.38 5.56 6.77
C GLY A 93 -9.78 5.18 5.35
N PHE A 94 -11.02 5.46 4.93
CA PHE A 94 -11.46 5.29 3.55
C PHE A 94 -11.21 6.56 2.75
N TRP A 95 -10.41 6.44 1.69
CA TRP A 95 -9.99 7.57 0.88
C TRP A 95 -10.27 7.33 -0.58
N ARG A 96 -10.65 8.38 -1.29
CA ARG A 96 -10.70 8.40 -2.74
C ARG A 96 -10.13 9.74 -3.19
N VAL A 97 -9.01 9.70 -3.89
CA VAL A 97 -8.42 10.89 -4.50
C VAL A 97 -8.37 10.67 -5.99
N ARG A 98 -8.97 11.58 -6.74
CA ARG A 98 -8.98 11.54 -8.20
C ARG A 98 -8.74 12.94 -8.73
N THR A 99 -7.69 13.09 -9.51
CA THR A 99 -7.37 14.29 -10.30
C THR A 99 -7.12 13.85 -11.75
N ASP A 100 -6.83 14.79 -12.64
CA ASP A 100 -6.50 14.48 -14.03
C ASP A 100 -5.21 13.67 -14.15
N THR A 101 -4.33 13.78 -13.15
CA THR A 101 -3.01 13.16 -13.14
C THR A 101 -2.86 12.05 -12.12
N GLN A 102 -3.77 11.88 -11.16
CA GLN A 102 -3.62 10.91 -10.08
C GLN A 102 -4.93 10.22 -9.72
N SER A 103 -4.84 8.96 -9.33
CA SER A 103 -5.96 8.19 -8.81
C SER A 103 -5.49 7.30 -7.66
N TRP A 104 -6.14 7.45 -6.51
CA TRP A 104 -5.86 6.69 -5.30
C TRP A 104 -7.13 6.20 -4.64
N ILE A 105 -7.08 4.96 -4.16
CA ILE A 105 -8.10 4.37 -3.30
C ILE A 105 -7.40 3.99 -2.01
N GLY A 106 -7.92 4.49 -0.89
CA GLY A 106 -7.42 4.18 0.44
C GLY A 106 -8.44 3.43 1.26
N PHE A 107 -7.94 2.54 2.11
CA PHE A 107 -8.71 1.78 3.07
C PHE A 107 -7.97 1.76 4.41
N PRO A 108 -8.70 1.59 5.53
CA PRO A 108 -8.07 1.52 6.85
C PRO A 108 -7.00 0.44 6.93
N ALA A 109 -5.85 0.76 7.53
CA ALA A 109 -4.71 -0.15 7.60
C ALA A 109 -4.91 -1.34 8.54
N TRP A 110 -5.92 -1.28 9.41
CA TRP A 110 -6.33 -2.43 10.23
C TRP A 110 -7.03 -3.52 9.41
N LEU A 111 -7.59 -3.22 8.22
CA LEU A 111 -8.33 -4.21 7.42
C LEU A 111 -7.44 -5.40 6.98
N PRO A 112 -6.26 -5.19 6.37
CA PRO A 112 -5.36 -6.31 6.07
C PRO A 112 -4.96 -7.11 7.30
N PHE A 113 -4.70 -6.43 8.42
CA PHE A 113 -4.36 -7.10 9.68
C PHE A 113 -5.51 -8.00 10.17
N LEU A 114 -6.74 -7.50 10.21
CA LEU A 114 -7.90 -8.31 10.59
C LEU A 114 -8.12 -9.48 9.62
N PHE A 115 -7.95 -9.26 8.32
CA PHE A 115 -8.11 -10.30 7.32
C PHE A 115 -7.10 -11.44 7.51
N PHE A 116 -5.80 -11.12 7.51
CA PHE A 116 -4.74 -12.13 7.67
C PHE A 116 -4.71 -12.72 9.08
N GLY A 117 -5.03 -11.93 10.11
CA GLY A 117 -5.14 -12.39 11.49
C GLY A 117 -6.28 -13.39 11.67
N SER A 118 -7.46 -13.10 11.13
CA SER A 118 -8.62 -14.01 11.18
C SER A 118 -8.34 -15.32 10.46
N TRP A 119 -7.68 -15.25 9.29
CA TRP A 119 -7.26 -16.45 8.56
C TRP A 119 -6.24 -17.26 9.35
N ALA A 120 -5.18 -16.62 9.85
CA ALA A 120 -4.17 -17.30 10.65
C ALA A 120 -4.78 -18.00 11.87
N TYR A 121 -5.71 -17.34 12.56
CA TYR A 121 -6.46 -17.92 13.67
C TYR A 121 -7.27 -19.16 13.24
N TRP A 122 -7.98 -19.07 12.11
CA TRP A 122 -8.76 -20.17 11.57
C TRP A 122 -7.90 -21.41 11.27
N GLU A 123 -6.75 -21.22 10.61
CA GLU A 123 -5.81 -22.32 10.29
C GLU A 123 -5.27 -22.99 11.55
N VAL A 124 -4.83 -22.19 12.53
CA VAL A 124 -4.33 -22.72 13.81
C VAL A 124 -5.42 -23.52 14.52
N ARG A 125 -6.64 -22.99 14.60
CA ARG A 125 -7.79 -23.70 15.19
C ARG A 125 -8.07 -25.02 14.49
N HIS A 126 -8.04 -25.03 13.15
CA HIS A 126 -8.25 -26.26 12.37
C HIS A 126 -7.12 -27.27 12.54
N TYR A 127 -5.88 -26.80 12.62
CA TYR A 127 -4.72 -27.64 12.87
C TYR A 127 -4.81 -28.33 14.24
N ILE A 128 -5.09 -27.56 15.30
CA ILE A 128 -5.25 -28.09 16.67
C ILE A 128 -6.37 -29.12 16.73
N ARG A 129 -7.52 -28.83 16.11
CA ARG A 129 -8.66 -29.77 16.06
C ARG A 129 -8.32 -31.06 15.33
N ARG A 130 -7.57 -31.00 14.23
CA ARG A 130 -7.10 -32.18 13.49
C ARG A 130 -6.18 -33.04 14.35
N ARG A 131 -5.20 -32.42 15.02
CA ARG A 131 -4.29 -33.09 15.96
C ARG A 131 -5.03 -33.75 17.13
N ALA A 132 -5.99 -33.04 17.73
CA ALA A 132 -6.78 -33.57 18.86
C ALA A 132 -7.67 -34.76 18.47
N ARG A 133 -8.15 -34.83 17.22
CA ARG A 133 -8.88 -36.00 16.71
C ARG A 133 -7.96 -37.19 16.45
N ALA A 134 -6.78 -36.95 15.88
CA ALA A 134 -5.79 -38.01 15.64
C ALA A 134 -5.26 -38.63 16.94
N ALA A 135 -5.11 -37.85 18.01
CA ALA A 135 -4.66 -38.35 19.32
C ALA A 135 -5.72 -39.16 20.10
N LYS A 136 -6.98 -39.17 19.63
CA LYS A 136 -8.09 -39.94 20.23
C LYS A 136 -8.34 -41.28 19.51
N GLN A 137 -7.65 -41.53 18.41
CA GLN A 137 -7.67 -42.80 17.67
C GLN A 137 -6.47 -43.64 18.10
#